data_AF-A0A7C6WR25-F1
#
_entry.id   AF-A0A7C6WR25-F1
#
_cell.length_a   1.000
_cell.length_b   1.000
_cell.length_c   1.000
_cell.angle_alpha   90.00
_cell.angle_beta   90.00
_cell.angle_gamma   90.00
#
_symmetry.space_group_name_H-M   'P 1'
#
loop_
_entity.id
_entity.type
_entity.pdbx_description
1 polymer ?
#
loop_
_entity_poly.entity_id
_entity_poly.type
_entity_poly.pdbx_seq_one_letter_code
_entity_poly.pdbx_strand_id
1 'polypeptide(L)'
;MKANMDDRLTQAFSLFDAGRLEAAYVLYQQLLAEEAQLSKDQQWQLYMGLVYVLSAAKDYDGALQYAAKLLDMAQDDEDRHVALHQTAMVYRMRGQYLLALELLAQEREIISRTGNQPMKLAVNLYEVSLSALLEGDLPQAAATWPEAVIYAKAAGDAMTLGCVYRVKGQGAGRTGCFAPGCIGLAEGSYLFRAGRG
;
A
#
# COMPACT_ATOMS: atom_id res chain seq x y z
N MET A 1 -29.91 12.83 17.38
CA MET A 1 -29.78 11.57 16.62
C MET A 1 -28.30 11.22 16.61
N LYS A 2 -27.86 10.12 17.26
CA LYS A 2 -26.47 9.68 17.09
C LYS A 2 -26.30 9.33 15.60
N ALA A 3 -25.25 9.86 14.96
CA ALA A 3 -24.90 9.43 13.61
C ALA A 3 -24.67 7.92 13.60
N ASN A 4 -25.09 7.24 12.53
CA ASN A 4 -24.84 5.81 12.36
C ASN A 4 -23.32 5.55 12.41
N MET A 5 -22.90 4.38 12.91
CA MET A 5 -21.47 4.03 13.00
C MET A 5 -20.81 4.05 11.63
N ASP A 6 -21.51 3.58 10.61
CA ASP A 6 -21.02 3.57 9.22
C ASP A 6 -20.81 5.00 8.68
N ASP A 7 -21.71 5.93 9.01
CA ASP A 7 -21.59 7.34 8.60
C ASP A 7 -20.34 7.97 9.23
N ARG A 8 -20.06 7.64 10.50
CA ARG A 8 -18.89 8.14 11.22
C ARG A 8 -17.59 7.54 10.68
N LEU A 9 -17.57 6.25 10.38
CA LEU A 9 -16.42 5.58 9.75
C LEU A 9 -16.13 6.20 8.36
N THR A 10 -17.17 6.39 7.56
CA THR A 10 -17.10 7.04 6.24
C THR A 10 -16.60 8.49 6.35
N GLN A 11 -17.10 9.23 7.34
CA GLN A 11 -16.67 10.60 7.61
C GLN A 11 -15.19 10.65 8.04
N ALA A 12 -14.75 9.73 8.89
CA ALA A 12 -13.36 9.66 9.34
C ALA A 12 -12.41 9.40 8.16
N PHE A 13 -12.78 8.47 7.28
CA PHE A 13 -12.01 8.18 6.08
C PHE A 13 -11.98 9.38 5.12
N SER A 14 -13.11 10.07 4.94
CA SER A 14 -13.19 11.27 4.09
C SER A 14 -12.32 12.41 4.62
N LEU A 15 -12.21 12.56 5.95
CA LEU A 15 -11.29 13.52 6.57
C LEU A 15 -9.83 13.15 6.31
N PHE A 16 -9.49 11.86 6.39
CA PHE A 16 -8.16 11.35 6.06
C PHE A 16 -7.80 11.62 4.59
N ASP A 17 -8.70 11.28 3.66
CA ASP A 17 -8.52 11.48 2.21
C ASP A 17 -8.35 12.96 1.85
N ALA A 18 -9.06 13.85 2.57
CA ALA A 18 -8.89 15.29 2.48
C ALA A 18 -7.61 15.84 3.15
N GLY A 19 -6.75 14.97 3.69
CA GLY A 19 -5.51 15.35 4.38
C GLY A 19 -5.71 15.96 5.77
N ARG A 20 -6.93 15.94 6.32
CA ARG A 20 -7.26 16.48 7.65
C ARG A 20 -6.97 15.44 8.73
N LEU A 21 -5.70 15.05 8.84
CA LEU A 21 -5.23 13.91 9.65
C LEU A 21 -5.64 14.01 11.13
N GLU A 22 -5.50 15.18 11.75
CA GLU A 22 -5.89 15.38 13.16
C GLU A 22 -7.40 15.17 13.37
N ALA A 23 -8.22 15.71 12.47
CA ALA A 23 -9.68 15.57 12.55
C ALA A 23 -10.12 14.12 12.31
N ALA A 24 -9.49 13.44 11.36
CA ALA A 24 -9.71 12.01 11.12
C ALA A 24 -9.33 11.20 12.37
N TYR A 25 -8.16 11.47 12.96
CA TYR A 25 -7.69 10.79 14.16
C TYR A 25 -8.63 10.96 15.35
N VAL A 26 -9.10 12.19 15.62
CA VAL A 26 -10.06 12.46 16.69
C VAL A 26 -11.34 11.64 16.49
N LEU A 27 -11.85 11.54 15.27
CA LEU A 27 -13.05 10.77 15.00
C LEU A 27 -12.82 9.26 15.15
N TYR A 28 -11.67 8.75 14.72
CA TYR A 28 -11.29 7.35 14.96
C TYR A 28 -11.12 7.04 16.44
N GLN A 29 -10.56 7.94 17.26
CA GLN A 29 -10.47 7.76 18.71
C GLN A 29 -11.85 7.69 19.37
N GLN A 30 -12.82 8.49 18.90
CA GLN A 30 -14.20 8.41 19.40
C GLN A 30 -14.86 7.07 19.03
N LEU A 31 -14.61 6.57 17.81
CA LEU A 31 -15.10 5.25 17.38
C LEU A 31 -14.45 4.11 18.16
N LEU A 32 -13.16 4.23 18.47
CA LEU A 32 -12.41 3.27 19.29
C LEU A 32 -12.94 3.19 20.72
N ALA A 33 -13.39 4.30 21.32
CA ALA A 33 -14.04 4.29 22.62
C ALA A 33 -15.37 3.49 22.64
N GLU A 34 -15.98 3.31 21.47
CA GLU A 34 -17.21 2.53 21.26
C GLU A 34 -16.91 1.17 20.56
N GLU A 35 -15.64 0.72 20.49
CA GLU A 35 -15.17 -0.49 19.77
C GLU A 35 -16.00 -1.75 20.07
N ALA A 36 -16.41 -1.93 21.33
CA ALA A 36 -17.19 -3.08 21.78
C ALA A 36 -18.61 -3.14 21.20
N GLN A 37 -19.11 -2.04 20.64
CA GLN A 37 -20.44 -1.95 20.01
C GLN A 37 -20.38 -2.16 18.49
N LEU A 38 -19.18 -2.21 17.92
CA LEU A 38 -18.97 -2.35 16.48
C LEU A 38 -19.09 -3.81 16.05
N SER A 39 -19.63 -4.03 14.85
CA SER A 39 -19.52 -5.31 14.17
C SER A 39 -18.06 -5.60 13.80
N LYS A 40 -17.74 -6.86 13.46
CA LYS A 40 -16.39 -7.21 12.99
C LYS A 40 -15.97 -6.40 11.77
N ASP A 41 -16.88 -6.18 10.82
CA ASP A 41 -16.61 -5.39 9.61
C ASP A 41 -16.33 -3.93 9.94
N GLN A 42 -17.06 -3.36 10.91
CA GLN A 42 -16.83 -2.00 11.39
C GLN A 42 -15.51 -1.88 12.16
N GLN A 43 -15.15 -2.88 12.97
CA GLN A 43 -13.84 -2.95 13.62
C GLN A 43 -12.71 -3.04 12.59
N TRP A 44 -12.87 -3.85 11.54
CA TRP A 44 -11.93 -3.93 10.44
C TRP A 44 -11.71 -2.57 9.77
N GLN A 45 -12.80 -1.87 9.41
CA GLN A 45 -12.73 -0.52 8.83
C GLN A 45 -12.08 0.50 9.77
N LEU A 46 -12.40 0.44 11.07
CA LEU A 46 -11.80 1.28 12.10
C LEU A 46 -10.28 1.08 12.16
N TYR A 47 -9.82 -0.17 12.23
CA TYR A 47 -8.39 -0.49 12.33
C TYR A 47 -7.64 -0.16 11.05
N MET A 48 -8.21 -0.44 9.88
CA MET A 48 -7.65 0.01 8.60
C MET A 48 -7.45 1.53 8.58
N GLY A 49 -8.46 2.30 9.00
CA GLY A 49 -8.39 3.75 9.09
C GLY A 49 -7.32 4.25 10.07
N LEU A 50 -7.22 3.63 11.23
CA LEU A 50 -6.18 3.93 12.23
C LEU A 50 -4.77 3.64 11.70
N VAL A 51 -4.56 2.51 11.02
CA VAL A 51 -3.28 2.19 10.38
C VAL A 51 -2.89 3.30 9.41
N TYR A 52 -3.79 3.75 8.54
CA TYR A 52 -3.50 4.83 7.58
C TYR A 52 -3.18 6.16 8.26
N VAL A 53 -4.03 6.62 9.17
CA VAL A 53 -3.85 7.92 9.85
C VAL A 53 -2.59 7.95 10.70
N LEU A 54 -2.31 6.89 11.47
CA LEU A 54 -1.13 6.81 12.31
C LEU A 54 0.15 6.71 11.48
N SER A 55 0.12 5.96 10.37
CA SER A 55 1.24 5.93 9.42
C SER A 55 1.54 7.30 8.84
N ALA A 56 0.51 8.06 8.45
CA ALA A 56 0.66 9.42 7.94
C ALA A 56 1.19 10.39 9.01
N ALA A 57 0.79 10.20 10.27
CA ALA A 57 1.31 10.93 11.43
C ALA A 57 2.71 10.48 11.87
N LYS A 58 3.28 9.44 11.24
CA LYS A 58 4.56 8.80 11.61
C LYS A 58 4.57 8.12 12.99
N ASP A 59 3.39 7.84 13.55
CA ASP A 59 3.24 6.97 14.71
C ASP A 59 3.20 5.51 14.26
N TYR A 60 4.38 4.98 13.92
CA TYR A 60 4.50 3.63 13.37
C TYR A 60 4.22 2.54 14.41
N ASP A 61 4.52 2.79 15.69
CA ASP A 61 4.22 1.82 16.75
C ASP A 61 2.72 1.69 16.96
N GLY A 62 1.98 2.81 16.99
CA GLY A 62 0.52 2.81 17.01
C GLY A 62 -0.07 2.14 15.75
N ALA A 63 0.44 2.45 14.57
CA ALA A 63 -0.01 1.81 13.33
C ALA A 63 0.20 0.29 13.35
N LEU A 64 1.36 -0.19 13.82
CA LEU A 64 1.64 -1.63 13.93
C LEU A 64 0.74 -2.34 14.96
N GLN A 65 0.34 -1.66 16.05
CA GLN A 65 -0.62 -2.23 17.00
C GLN A 65 -1.96 -2.57 16.33
N TYR A 66 -2.50 -1.67 15.50
CA TYR A 66 -3.76 -1.91 14.79
C TYR A 66 -3.58 -2.86 13.58
N ALA A 67 -2.42 -2.84 12.93
CA ALA A 67 -2.10 -3.82 11.89
C ALA A 67 -2.05 -5.25 12.45
N ALA A 68 -1.54 -5.44 13.68
CA ALA A 68 -1.60 -6.73 14.38
C ALA A 68 -3.05 -7.16 14.67
N LYS A 69 -3.92 -6.24 15.11
CA LYS A 69 -5.35 -6.54 15.28
C LYS A 69 -6.00 -6.99 13.96
N LEU A 70 -5.65 -6.38 12.82
CA LEU A 70 -6.14 -6.83 11.50
C LEU A 70 -5.66 -8.24 11.17
N LEU A 71 -4.39 -8.55 11.41
CA LEU A 71 -3.85 -9.91 11.21
C LEU A 71 -4.56 -10.96 12.09
N ASP A 72 -4.89 -10.62 13.33
CA ASP A 72 -5.62 -11.50 14.25
C ASP A 72 -7.09 -11.70 13.85
N MET A 73 -7.70 -10.67 13.23
CA MET A 73 -9.08 -10.71 12.79
C MET A 73 -9.30 -11.37 11.43
N ALA A 74 -8.25 -11.47 10.61
CA ALA A 74 -8.34 -11.98 9.25
C ALA A 74 -8.91 -13.41 9.22
N GLN A 75 -10.03 -13.60 8.49
CA GLN A 75 -10.74 -14.88 8.49
C GLN A 75 -10.38 -15.77 7.30
N ASP A 76 -9.88 -15.17 6.22
CA ASP A 76 -9.53 -15.85 4.98
C ASP A 76 -8.25 -15.28 4.36
N ASP A 77 -7.87 -15.84 3.21
CA ASP A 77 -6.72 -15.38 2.44
C ASP A 77 -6.92 -13.95 1.90
N GLU A 78 -8.17 -13.47 1.75
CA GLU A 78 -8.46 -12.12 1.31
C GLU A 78 -8.12 -11.11 2.41
N ASP A 79 -8.65 -11.28 3.61
CA ASP A 79 -8.31 -10.42 4.75
C ASP A 79 -6.82 -10.50 5.07
N ARG A 80 -6.24 -11.71 5.04
CA ARG A 80 -4.85 -11.93 5.43
C ARG A 80 -3.87 -11.23 4.48
N HIS A 81 -4.11 -11.24 3.18
CA HIS A 81 -3.23 -10.50 2.26
C HIS A 81 -3.32 -8.99 2.51
N VAL A 82 -4.52 -8.44 2.74
CA VAL A 82 -4.70 -7.01 3.03
C VAL A 82 -3.95 -6.63 4.30
N ALA A 83 -4.11 -7.40 5.39
CA ALA A 83 -3.45 -7.12 6.66
C ALA A 83 -1.92 -7.19 6.55
N LEU A 84 -1.37 -8.19 5.84
CA LEU A 84 0.07 -8.27 5.57
C LEU A 84 0.56 -7.08 4.75
N HIS A 85 -0.18 -6.69 3.71
CA HIS A 85 0.14 -5.54 2.88
C HIS A 85 0.26 -4.25 3.70
N GLN A 86 -0.75 -3.98 4.53
CA GLN A 86 -0.74 -2.80 5.40
C GLN A 86 0.41 -2.84 6.39
N THR A 87 0.68 -4.00 6.99
CA THR A 87 1.81 -4.17 7.92
C THR A 87 3.15 -3.89 7.23
N ALA A 88 3.34 -4.42 6.02
CA ALA A 88 4.54 -4.19 5.23
C ALA A 88 4.73 -2.70 4.87
N MET A 89 3.64 -2.02 4.49
CA MET A 89 3.66 -0.58 4.21
C MET A 89 4.14 0.21 5.44
N VAL A 90 3.64 -0.11 6.64
CA VAL A 90 4.05 0.56 7.88
C VAL A 90 5.54 0.33 8.15
N TYR A 91 6.03 -0.90 8.03
CA TYR A 91 7.47 -1.20 8.19
C TYR A 91 8.34 -0.47 7.18
N ARG A 92 7.92 -0.40 5.91
CA ARG A 92 8.61 0.39 4.88
C ARG A 92 8.66 1.87 5.27
N MET A 93 7.54 2.45 5.72
CA MET A 93 7.50 3.85 6.14
C MET A 93 8.38 4.12 7.37
N ARG A 94 8.51 3.15 8.26
CA ARG A 94 9.42 3.18 9.42
C ARG A 94 10.91 3.02 9.04
N GLY A 95 11.22 2.65 7.80
CA GLY A 95 12.59 2.40 7.34
C GLY A 95 13.09 0.98 7.62
N GLN A 96 12.21 0.05 7.97
CA GLN A 96 12.54 -1.35 8.23
C GLN A 96 12.24 -2.19 6.98
N TYR A 97 13.03 -1.97 5.93
CA TYR A 97 12.73 -2.47 4.59
C TYR A 97 12.81 -4.00 4.47
N LEU A 98 13.74 -4.64 5.18
CA LEU A 98 13.85 -6.11 5.20
C LEU A 98 12.58 -6.78 5.78
N LEU A 99 12.04 -6.25 6.88
CA LEU A 99 10.78 -6.74 7.44
C LEU A 99 9.60 -6.52 6.50
N ALA A 100 9.56 -5.39 5.80
CA ALA A 100 8.56 -5.15 4.76
C ALA A 100 8.65 -6.18 3.63
N LEU A 101 9.87 -6.48 3.14
CA LEU A 101 10.11 -7.47 2.08
C LEU A 101 9.68 -8.88 2.51
N GLU A 102 9.96 -9.29 3.75
CA GLU A 102 9.51 -10.58 4.29
C GLU A 102 7.98 -10.70 4.31
N LEU A 103 7.28 -9.66 4.72
CA LEU A 103 5.82 -9.63 4.75
C LEU A 103 5.21 -9.61 3.34
N LEU A 104 5.81 -8.85 2.41
CA LEU A 104 5.39 -8.82 1.01
C LEU A 104 5.59 -10.16 0.31
N ALA A 105 6.61 -10.93 0.69
CA ALA A 105 6.80 -12.29 0.20
C ALA A 105 5.69 -13.23 0.68
N GLN A 106 5.30 -13.14 1.96
CA GLN A 106 4.17 -13.89 2.52
C GLN A 106 2.84 -13.48 1.86
N GLU A 107 2.62 -12.19 1.65
CA GLU A 107 1.44 -11.66 0.95
C GLU A 107 1.37 -12.24 -0.48
N ARG A 108 2.50 -12.25 -1.21
CA ARG A 108 2.57 -12.78 -2.57
C ARG A 108 2.20 -14.25 -2.64
N GLU A 109 2.63 -15.07 -1.67
CA GLU A 109 2.27 -16.48 -1.59
C GLU A 109 0.75 -16.66 -1.43
N ILE A 110 0.09 -15.79 -0.65
CA ILE A 110 -1.37 -15.80 -0.52
C ILE A 110 -2.03 -15.41 -1.85
N ILE A 111 -1.63 -14.29 -2.44
CA ILE A 111 -2.22 -13.79 -3.70
C ILE A 111 -2.10 -14.85 -4.80
N SER A 112 -0.92 -15.49 -4.94
CA SER A 112 -0.69 -16.52 -5.95
C SER A 112 -1.54 -17.78 -5.77
N ARG A 113 -1.95 -18.13 -4.54
CA ARG A 113 -2.86 -19.27 -4.28
C ARG A 113 -4.31 -18.97 -4.68
N THR A 114 -4.74 -17.71 -4.57
CA THR A 114 -6.12 -17.28 -4.86
C THR A 114 -6.42 -17.07 -6.36
N GLY A 115 -5.45 -17.29 -7.24
CA GLY A 115 -5.62 -17.23 -8.69
C GLY A 115 -5.52 -15.81 -9.27
N ASN A 116 -6.01 -15.62 -10.51
CA ASN A 116 -5.82 -14.45 -11.39
C ASN A 116 -6.17 -13.07 -10.76
N GLN A 117 -5.22 -12.50 -10.00
CA GLN A 117 -5.37 -11.21 -9.30
C GLN A 117 -4.32 -10.19 -9.78
N PRO A 118 -4.38 -9.74 -11.05
CA PRO A 118 -3.32 -8.91 -11.64
C PRO A 118 -3.11 -7.60 -10.87
N MET A 119 -4.18 -6.98 -10.35
CA MET A 119 -4.04 -5.73 -9.57
C MET A 119 -3.23 -5.95 -8.29
N LYS A 120 -3.54 -7.01 -7.52
CA LYS A 120 -2.85 -7.32 -6.25
C LYS A 120 -1.38 -7.66 -6.49
N LEU A 121 -1.09 -8.45 -7.53
CA LEU A 121 0.29 -8.78 -7.92
C LEU A 121 1.07 -7.53 -8.35
N ALA A 122 0.46 -6.63 -9.12
CA ALA A 122 1.09 -5.38 -9.53
C ALA A 122 1.47 -4.50 -8.33
N VAL A 123 0.53 -4.34 -7.39
CA VAL A 123 0.72 -3.52 -6.18
C VAL A 123 1.78 -4.14 -5.26
N ASN A 124 1.72 -5.45 -5.01
CA ASN A 124 2.74 -6.17 -4.24
C ASN A 124 4.13 -6.02 -4.86
N LEU A 125 4.28 -6.23 -6.18
CA LEU A 125 5.57 -6.10 -6.87
C LEU A 125 6.10 -4.66 -6.84
N TYR A 126 5.22 -3.66 -6.93
CA TYR A 126 5.59 -2.26 -6.75
C TYR A 126 6.16 -2.03 -5.35
N GLU A 127 5.50 -2.52 -4.30
CA GLU A 127 5.95 -2.37 -2.91
C GLU A 127 7.27 -3.11 -2.64
N VAL A 128 7.46 -4.31 -3.21
CA VAL A 128 8.73 -5.05 -3.16
C VAL A 128 9.83 -4.22 -3.83
N SER A 129 9.55 -3.70 -5.03
CA SER A 129 10.51 -2.90 -5.78
C SER A 129 10.94 -1.65 -5.02
N LEU A 130 9.97 -0.93 -4.45
CA LEU A 130 10.22 0.28 -3.69
C LEU A 130 11.02 -0.04 -2.42
N SER A 131 10.64 -1.08 -1.68
CA SER A 131 11.33 -1.48 -0.45
C SER A 131 12.78 -1.91 -0.71
N ALA A 132 13.00 -2.75 -1.73
CA ALA A 132 14.35 -3.18 -2.14
C ALA A 132 15.20 -1.99 -2.59
N LEU A 133 14.61 -1.07 -3.36
CA LEU A 133 15.32 0.14 -3.77
C LEU A 133 15.68 1.00 -2.55
N LEU A 134 14.79 1.17 -1.59
CA LEU A 134 15.07 1.95 -0.37
C LEU A 134 16.14 1.30 0.52
N GLU A 135 16.18 -0.04 0.60
CA GLU A 135 17.24 -0.81 1.25
C GLU A 135 18.59 -0.69 0.53
N GLY A 136 18.60 -0.30 -0.75
CA GLY A 136 19.80 -0.20 -1.57
C GLY A 136 20.06 -1.42 -2.46
N ASP A 137 19.18 -2.41 -2.44
CA ASP A 137 19.21 -3.57 -3.33
C ASP A 137 18.56 -3.25 -4.69
N LEU A 138 19.31 -2.50 -5.51
CA LEU A 138 18.88 -2.19 -6.87
C LEU A 138 18.69 -3.45 -7.73
N PRO A 139 19.56 -4.49 -7.69
CA PRO A 139 19.34 -5.72 -8.44
C PRO A 139 17.98 -6.36 -8.15
N GLN A 140 17.61 -6.52 -6.87
CA GLN A 140 16.32 -7.08 -6.49
C GLN A 140 15.16 -6.18 -6.95
N ALA A 141 15.28 -4.85 -6.75
CA ALA A 141 14.25 -3.91 -7.18
C ALA A 141 14.02 -3.97 -8.70
N ALA A 142 15.10 -4.05 -9.49
CA ALA A 142 15.04 -4.08 -10.93
C ALA A 142 14.43 -5.39 -11.49
N ALA A 143 14.65 -6.50 -10.78
CA ALA A 143 14.10 -7.80 -11.17
C ALA A 143 12.57 -7.84 -11.15
N THR A 144 11.91 -7.02 -10.32
CA THR A 144 10.44 -7.01 -10.22
C THR A 144 9.74 -6.16 -11.30
N TRP A 145 10.43 -5.19 -11.90
CA TRP A 145 9.80 -4.21 -12.80
C TRP A 145 9.09 -4.82 -14.02
N PRO A 146 9.67 -5.78 -14.77
CA PRO A 146 9.00 -6.33 -15.95
C PRO A 146 7.67 -6.98 -15.59
N GLU A 147 7.66 -7.76 -14.50
CA GLU A 147 6.48 -8.45 -14.00
C GLU A 147 5.43 -7.46 -13.49
N ALA A 148 5.86 -6.43 -12.75
CA ALA A 148 4.96 -5.39 -12.24
C ALA A 148 4.24 -4.63 -13.37
N VAL A 149 4.97 -4.31 -14.46
CA VAL A 149 4.38 -3.65 -15.65
C VAL A 149 3.36 -4.54 -16.34
N ILE A 150 3.65 -5.84 -16.48
CA ILE A 150 2.72 -6.81 -17.11
C ILE A 150 1.42 -6.87 -16.31
N TYR A 151 1.51 -7.04 -14.99
CA TYR A 151 0.32 -7.14 -14.15
C TYR A 151 -0.46 -5.82 -14.07
N ALA A 152 0.21 -4.68 -13.96
CA ALA A 152 -0.45 -3.37 -13.96
C ALA A 152 -1.22 -3.12 -15.27
N LYS A 153 -0.62 -3.47 -16.43
CA LYS A 153 -1.30 -3.38 -17.74
C LYS A 153 -2.48 -4.34 -17.82
N ALA A 154 -2.34 -5.59 -17.35
CA ALA A 154 -3.42 -6.57 -17.33
C ALA A 154 -4.59 -6.17 -16.43
N ALA A 155 -4.31 -5.45 -15.34
CA ALA A 155 -5.33 -4.91 -14.43
C ALA A 155 -5.99 -3.62 -14.92
N GLY A 156 -5.45 -2.96 -15.95
CA GLY A 156 -5.87 -1.61 -16.34
C GLY A 156 -5.54 -0.54 -15.29
N ASP A 157 -4.57 -0.82 -14.40
CA ASP A 157 -4.22 0.05 -13.28
C ASP A 157 -3.13 1.05 -13.67
N ALA A 158 -3.57 2.20 -14.20
CA ALA A 158 -2.69 3.28 -14.61
C ALA A 158 -1.91 3.91 -13.44
N MET A 159 -2.47 3.86 -12.22
CA MET A 159 -1.84 4.42 -11.03
C MET A 159 -0.63 3.58 -10.62
N THR A 160 -0.83 2.28 -10.45
CA THR A 160 0.27 1.35 -10.12
C THR A 160 1.30 1.33 -11.24
N LEU A 161 0.88 1.37 -12.51
CA LEU A 161 1.80 1.47 -13.64
C LEU A 161 2.71 2.72 -13.55
N GLY A 162 2.12 3.88 -13.24
CA GLY A 162 2.88 5.12 -13.03
C GLY A 162 3.85 5.03 -11.85
N CYS A 163 3.42 4.42 -10.75
CA CYS A 163 4.25 4.18 -9.58
C CYS A 163 5.45 3.26 -9.87
N VAL A 164 5.24 2.17 -10.63
CA VAL A 164 6.32 1.28 -11.09
C VAL A 164 7.33 2.05 -11.94
N TYR A 165 6.88 2.85 -12.90
CA TYR A 165 7.79 3.67 -13.71
C TYR A 165 8.55 4.72 -12.90
N ARG A 166 7.93 5.28 -11.86
CA ARG A 166 8.63 6.20 -10.96
C ARG A 166 9.76 5.51 -10.21
N VAL A 167 9.52 4.33 -9.62
CA VAL A 167 10.57 3.54 -8.92
C VAL A 167 11.69 3.16 -9.89
N LYS A 168 11.33 2.75 -11.10
CA LYS A 168 12.23 2.44 -12.21
C LYS A 168 13.14 3.62 -12.58
N GLY A 169 12.58 4.83 -12.69
CA GLY A 169 13.34 6.06 -12.92
C GLY A 169 14.26 6.44 -11.75
N GLN A 170 13.81 6.25 -10.50
CA GLN A 170 14.65 6.46 -9.31
C GLN A 170 15.86 5.52 -9.29
N GLY A 171 15.67 4.25 -9.66
CA GLY A 171 16.77 3.28 -9.79
C GLY A 171 17.80 3.66 -10.85
N ALA A 172 17.36 4.14 -12.02
CA ALA A 172 18.25 4.62 -13.09
C ALA A 172 19.11 5.82 -12.66
N GLY A 173 18.50 6.76 -11.90
CA GLY A 173 19.23 7.92 -11.36
C GLY A 173 20.36 7.54 -10.41
N ARG A 174 20.24 6.42 -9.69
CA ARG A 174 21.29 5.94 -8.75
C ARG A 174 22.50 5.31 -9.43
N THR A 175 22.37 4.84 -10.66
CA THR A 175 23.49 4.24 -11.43
C THR A 175 24.15 5.22 -12.39
N GLY A 176 23.61 6.45 -12.53
CA GLY A 176 24.09 7.43 -13.51
C GLY A 176 23.86 7.01 -14.97
N CYS A 177 23.06 5.97 -15.22
CA CYS A 177 22.86 5.41 -16.55
C CYS A 177 21.66 6.07 -17.26
N PHE A 178 21.94 7.00 -18.18
CA PHE A 178 20.96 7.66 -19.06
C PHE A 178 21.00 7.14 -20.52
N ALA A 179 21.58 5.97 -20.75
CA ALA A 179 21.85 5.47 -22.10
C ALA A 179 20.61 4.87 -22.81
N PRO A 180 20.50 4.95 -24.15
CA PRO A 180 19.38 4.42 -24.93
C PRO A 180 19.09 2.92 -24.79
N GLY A 181 20.09 2.11 -24.43
CA GLY A 181 19.92 0.68 -24.12
C GLY A 181 19.21 0.40 -22.78
N CYS A 182 19.08 1.42 -21.93
CA CYS A 182 18.30 1.36 -20.68
C CYS A 182 16.90 1.98 -20.85
N ILE A 183 16.53 2.46 -22.04
CA ILE A 183 15.24 3.14 -22.34
C ILE A 183 14.04 2.15 -22.42
N GLY A 184 14.18 0.91 -21.97
CA GLY A 184 13.00 0.18 -21.48
C GLY A 184 12.33 0.88 -20.27
N LEU A 185 13.03 1.83 -19.62
CA LEU A 185 12.64 2.51 -18.38
C LEU A 185 11.82 3.82 -18.58
N ALA A 186 11.59 4.30 -19.80
CA ALA A 186 10.96 5.61 -20.07
C ALA A 186 9.56 5.55 -20.75
N GLU A 187 8.82 4.45 -20.65
CA GLU A 187 7.42 4.42 -21.14
C GLU A 187 6.44 5.20 -20.23
N GLY A 188 6.85 5.61 -19.02
CA GLY A 188 5.99 6.37 -18.11
C GLY A 188 5.78 7.85 -18.48
N SER A 189 6.71 8.47 -19.21
CA SER A 189 6.65 9.91 -19.56
C SER A 189 5.77 10.22 -20.77
N TYR A 190 5.34 9.21 -21.55
CA TYR A 190 4.49 9.41 -22.72
C TYR A 190 2.99 9.32 -22.42
N LEU A 191 2.58 8.67 -21.33
CA LEU A 191 1.15 8.51 -20.99
C LEU A 191 0.50 9.79 -20.42
N PHE A 192 1.27 10.78 -19.94
CA PHE A 192 0.72 12.03 -19.40
C PHE A 192 0.61 13.18 -20.42
N ARG A 193 1.07 13.00 -21.66
CA ARG A 193 0.98 14.03 -22.72
C ARG A 193 -0.05 13.77 -23.81
N ALA A 194 -0.75 12.63 -23.80
CA ALA A 194 -1.75 12.29 -24.82
C ALA A 194 -3.23 12.50 -24.37
N GLY A 195 -3.46 13.23 -23.27
CA GLY A 195 -4.82 13.54 -22.76
C GLY A 195 -5.17 15.04 -22.77
N ARG A 196 -4.35 15.89 -23.39
CA ARG A 196 -4.65 17.30 -23.63
C ARG A 196 -4.32 17.65 -25.08
N GLY A 197 -5.25 17.31 -25.95
CA GLY A 197 -5.37 17.75 -27.35
C GLY A 197 -6.84 17.80 -27.68
#